data_AF-A0A6A5AP37-F1
#
_entry.id   AF-A0A6A5AP37-F1
#
_cell.length_a   1.000
_cell.length_b   1.000
_cell.length_c   1.000
_cell.angle_alpha   90.00
_cell.angle_beta   90.00
_cell.angle_gamma   90.00
#
_symmetry.space_group_name_H-M   'P 1'
#
loop_
_entity.id
_entity.type
_entity.pdbx_description
1 polymer ?
#
loop_
_entity_poly.entity_id
_entity_poly.type
_entity_poly.pdbx_seq_one_letter_code
_entity_poly.pdbx_strand_id
1 'polypeptide(L)'
;MPYNRPPPERRSRQPDRFYSVDQANVYHSEANSTIQKDLTEMALSLLPPHVVSSPMLDMGCGSGLSTQHLPPHSVGVDVSLSMLQLARSSNSLTPSSYVCGAAFSLPFRSHTFDRVISISMLQWLSPDQLTQCFMEIARVLTPRGSAVLQVYPIDLDHANEMLAAAAKATNSSPVLVADFPHPNSAVKWFLCVDACASPLSSAFGHDKCPLARRLDGTCAYRYRHRRGLEYGRLLHEHVQYAWHAYRKVKRDMQWHGRESHESGAAKAAPTRHHKERRVFPNEARLVHRLVEELPTTNDTGLTLDDLKANAKTVAEIMHATFESLE
;
A
#
# COMPACT_ATOMS: atom_id res chain seq x y z
N MET A 1 6.97 -19.71 7.16
CA MET A 1 6.78 -19.92 8.62
C MET A 1 5.30 -19.84 8.95
N PRO A 2 4.75 -20.68 9.86
CA PRO A 2 3.36 -20.56 10.26
C PRO A 2 3.18 -19.26 11.06
N TYR A 3 2.30 -18.40 10.54
CA TYR A 3 1.96 -17.06 11.01
C TYR A 3 1.23 -17.05 12.38
N ASN A 4 1.83 -17.61 13.43
CA ASN A 4 1.20 -17.66 14.76
C ASN A 4 2.06 -17.10 15.90
N ARG A 5 3.15 -16.38 15.59
CA ARG A 5 3.79 -15.50 16.57
C ARG A 5 3.30 -14.07 16.31
N PRO A 6 2.88 -13.31 17.35
CA PRO A 6 2.54 -11.91 17.16
C PRO A 6 3.73 -11.19 16.50
N PRO A 7 3.48 -10.20 15.62
CA PRO A 7 4.54 -9.42 15.00
C PRO A 7 5.52 -8.94 16.09
N PRO A 8 6.84 -9.11 15.90
CA PRO A 8 7.83 -8.88 16.94
C PRO A 8 7.80 -7.46 17.54
N GLU A 9 7.26 -6.49 16.79
CA GLU A 9 6.95 -5.13 17.23
C GLU A 9 6.01 -5.07 18.44
N ARG A 10 5.14 -6.07 18.62
CA ARG A 10 4.26 -6.19 19.80
C ARG A 10 4.98 -6.64 21.06
N ARG A 11 6.19 -7.21 20.93
CA ARG A 11 6.99 -7.71 22.07
C ARG A 11 8.08 -6.74 22.49
N SER A 12 8.67 -6.02 21.55
CA SER A 12 9.70 -5.03 21.84
C SER A 12 9.76 -3.99 20.72
N ARG A 13 9.38 -2.74 20.99
CA ARG A 13 9.62 -1.58 20.11
C ARG A 13 11.11 -1.15 20.14
N GLN A 14 12.04 -2.11 20.21
CA GLN A 14 13.49 -1.90 20.27
C GLN A 14 14.17 -2.81 19.25
N PRO A 15 14.26 -2.39 17.98
CA PRO A 15 14.83 -3.20 16.90
C PRO A 15 16.34 -3.45 17.09
N ASP A 16 17.06 -2.54 17.74
CA ASP A 16 18.49 -2.65 18.09
C ASP A 16 18.81 -3.85 19.00
N ARG A 17 17.84 -4.27 19.82
CA ARG A 17 17.95 -5.43 20.71
C ARG A 17 17.24 -6.67 20.21
N PHE A 18 16.43 -6.54 19.17
CA PHE A 18 15.63 -7.66 18.64
C PHE A 18 16.48 -8.58 17.76
N TYR A 19 17.26 -8.02 16.82
CA TYR A 19 18.04 -8.81 15.86
C TYR A 19 19.41 -9.23 16.41
N SER A 20 19.51 -10.44 16.97
CA SER A 20 20.79 -11.15 17.11
C SER A 20 21.32 -11.62 15.75
N VAL A 21 22.59 -12.01 15.66
CA VAL A 21 23.20 -12.57 14.43
C VAL A 21 22.38 -13.75 13.88
N ASP A 22 21.90 -14.64 14.76
CA ASP A 22 21.07 -15.79 14.36
C ASP A 22 19.70 -15.37 13.81
N GLN A 23 19.07 -14.35 14.38
CA GLN A 23 17.80 -13.83 13.88
C GLN A 23 17.97 -13.12 12.55
N ALA A 24 19.07 -12.37 12.38
CA ALA A 24 19.41 -11.69 11.13
C ALA A 24 19.53 -12.69 9.96
N ASN A 25 20.15 -13.85 10.19
CA ASN A 25 20.29 -14.91 9.19
C ASN A 25 18.93 -15.52 8.78
N VAL A 26 18.01 -15.72 9.74
CA VAL A 26 16.65 -16.21 9.43
C VAL A 26 15.86 -15.17 8.62
N TYR A 27 16.03 -13.89 8.93
CA TYR A 27 15.44 -12.80 8.15
C TYR A 27 16.04 -12.68 6.75
N HIS A 28 17.32 -13.03 6.55
CA HIS A 28 18.00 -13.06 5.26
C HIS A 28 17.80 -14.38 4.48
N SER A 29 16.64 -15.03 4.62
CA SER A 29 16.30 -16.22 3.85
C SER A 29 15.82 -15.89 2.42
N GLU A 30 15.95 -16.84 1.50
CA GLU A 30 15.55 -16.70 0.10
C GLU A 30 14.06 -16.33 -0.06
N ALA A 31 13.17 -16.94 0.73
CA ALA A 31 11.75 -16.61 0.72
C ALA A 31 11.48 -15.15 1.13
N ASN A 32 12.24 -14.63 2.10
CA ASN A 32 12.14 -13.23 2.49
C ASN A 32 12.73 -12.31 1.41
N SER A 33 13.78 -12.74 0.71
CA SER A 33 14.36 -11.99 -0.41
C SER A 33 13.33 -11.72 -1.50
N THR A 34 12.59 -12.74 -1.96
CA THR A 34 11.53 -12.55 -2.97
C THR A 34 10.43 -11.61 -2.49
N ILE A 35 9.97 -11.76 -1.25
CA ILE A 35 8.96 -10.87 -0.67
C ILE A 35 9.44 -9.42 -0.64
N GLN A 36 10.67 -9.20 -0.17
CA GLN A 36 11.28 -7.86 -0.07
C GLN A 36 11.52 -7.25 -1.45
N LYS A 37 11.92 -8.06 -2.43
CA LYS A 37 12.03 -7.64 -3.84
C LYS A 37 10.70 -7.12 -4.36
N ASP A 38 9.62 -7.90 -4.24
CA ASP A 38 8.30 -7.51 -4.75
C ASP A 38 7.79 -6.22 -4.07
N LEU A 39 8.02 -6.05 -2.76
CA LEU A 39 7.68 -4.83 -2.04
C LEU A 39 8.54 -3.63 -2.49
N THR A 40 9.82 -3.86 -2.77
CA THR A 40 10.75 -2.80 -3.21
C THR A 40 10.41 -2.34 -4.62
N GLU A 41 10.22 -3.26 -5.57
CA GLU A 41 9.79 -2.94 -6.93
C GLU A 41 8.46 -2.19 -6.94
N MET A 42 7.53 -2.61 -6.08
CA MET A 42 6.27 -1.93 -5.87
C MET A 42 6.46 -0.50 -5.36
N ALA A 43 7.29 -0.28 -4.34
CA ALA A 43 7.60 1.05 -3.82
C ALA A 43 8.25 1.95 -4.89
N LEU A 44 9.20 1.41 -5.66
CA LEU A 44 9.87 2.12 -6.76
C LEU A 44 8.88 2.56 -7.84
N SER A 45 7.90 1.72 -8.16
CA SER A 45 6.88 2.04 -9.17
C SER A 45 5.87 3.12 -8.74
N LEU A 46 5.85 3.52 -7.46
CA LEU A 46 5.04 4.61 -6.94
C LEU A 46 5.80 5.95 -6.88
N LEU A 47 7.11 5.91 -7.07
CA LEU A 47 7.91 7.13 -7.17
C LEU A 47 7.74 7.77 -8.55
N PRO A 48 7.87 9.11 -8.65
CA PRO A 48 7.95 9.77 -9.95
C PRO A 48 9.06 9.16 -10.83
N PRO A 49 8.88 9.16 -12.17
CA PRO A 49 9.86 8.60 -13.07
C PRO A 49 11.18 9.34 -12.93
N HIS A 50 12.27 8.59 -13.06
CA HIS A 50 13.63 9.10 -12.90
C HIS A 50 13.93 10.24 -13.87
N VAL A 51 14.48 11.35 -13.35
CA VAL A 51 15.05 12.41 -14.19
C VAL A 51 16.58 12.31 -14.26
N VAL A 52 17.26 11.69 -13.27
CA VAL A 52 18.73 11.56 -13.23
C VAL A 52 19.14 10.31 -12.42
N SER A 53 20.40 9.86 -12.58
CA SER A 53 21.09 8.83 -11.79
C SER A 53 21.44 9.28 -10.36
N SER A 54 20.52 9.96 -9.66
CA SER A 54 20.78 10.39 -8.28
C SER A 54 20.67 9.22 -7.30
N PRO A 55 21.58 9.14 -6.32
CA PRO A 55 21.55 8.09 -5.31
C PRO A 55 20.26 8.19 -4.49
N MET A 56 19.68 7.03 -4.16
CA MET A 56 18.50 6.94 -3.30
C MET A 56 18.89 6.65 -1.85
N LEU A 57 18.01 6.98 -0.91
CA LEU A 57 18.14 6.54 0.48
C LEU A 57 17.16 5.40 0.77
N ASP A 58 17.66 4.32 1.33
CA ASP A 58 16.89 3.19 1.87
C ASP A 58 16.91 3.23 3.40
N MET A 59 15.81 3.64 4.02
CA MET A 59 15.68 3.81 5.46
C MET A 59 15.20 2.53 6.14
N GLY A 60 15.99 2.02 7.09
CA GLY A 60 15.79 0.71 7.69
C GLY A 60 16.17 -0.42 6.74
N CYS A 61 17.32 -0.29 6.07
CA CYS A 61 17.71 -1.18 4.99
C CYS A 61 17.98 -2.63 5.43
N GLY A 62 18.13 -2.87 6.74
CA GLY A 62 18.44 -4.17 7.30
C GLY A 62 19.66 -4.81 6.63
N SER A 63 19.48 -6.01 6.11
CA SER A 63 20.52 -6.80 5.41
C SER A 63 20.65 -6.43 3.92
N GLY A 64 20.13 -5.28 3.51
CA GLY A 64 20.26 -4.72 2.17
C GLY A 64 19.40 -5.41 1.11
N LEU A 65 18.41 -6.22 1.51
CA LEU A 65 17.53 -6.95 0.58
C LEU A 65 16.73 -6.00 -0.33
N SER A 66 16.32 -4.84 0.17
CA SER A 66 15.72 -3.77 -0.63
C SER A 66 16.79 -2.98 -1.40
N THR A 67 17.90 -2.64 -0.72
CA THR A 67 18.96 -1.79 -1.29
C THR A 67 19.58 -2.36 -2.56
N GLN A 68 19.70 -3.68 -2.70
CA GLN A 68 20.24 -4.34 -3.90
C GLN A 68 19.40 -4.12 -5.16
N HIS A 69 18.12 -3.76 -5.00
CA HIS A 69 17.21 -3.46 -6.12
C HIS A 69 17.16 -1.96 -6.44
N LEU A 70 17.96 -1.15 -5.74
CA LEU A 70 18.06 0.28 -5.99
C LEU A 70 19.12 0.59 -7.03
N PRO A 71 19.06 1.80 -7.63
CA PRO A 71 20.10 2.26 -8.52
C PRO A 71 21.49 2.21 -7.86
N PRO A 72 22.56 2.06 -8.66
CA PRO A 72 23.93 2.22 -8.20
C PRO A 72 24.13 3.46 -7.31
N HIS A 73 25.02 3.36 -6.33
CA HIS A 73 25.37 4.43 -5.39
C HIS A 73 24.28 4.83 -4.40
N SER A 74 23.20 4.07 -4.31
CA SER A 74 22.21 4.25 -3.25
C SER A 74 22.81 3.97 -1.87
N VAL A 75 22.22 4.58 -0.84
CA VAL A 75 22.67 4.49 0.55
C VAL A 75 21.61 3.79 1.37
N GLY A 76 21.97 2.71 2.06
CA GLY A 76 21.15 2.08 3.09
C GLY A 76 21.52 2.58 4.47
N VAL A 77 20.53 2.89 5.31
CA VAL A 77 20.72 3.22 6.72
C VAL A 77 19.93 2.25 7.60
N ASP A 78 20.58 1.71 8.63
CA ASP A 78 19.92 0.88 9.64
C ASP A 78 20.55 1.10 11.01
N VAL A 79 19.80 0.87 12.09
CA VAL A 79 20.31 0.98 13.46
C VAL A 79 21.10 -0.26 13.87
N SER A 80 20.86 -1.40 13.22
CA SER A 80 21.47 -2.68 13.54
C SER A 80 22.78 -2.89 12.78
N LEU A 81 23.89 -2.81 13.50
CA LEU A 81 25.21 -3.07 12.93
C LEU A 81 25.36 -4.50 12.38
N SER A 82 24.73 -5.51 13.02
CA SER A 82 24.77 -6.90 12.56
C SER A 82 24.05 -7.07 11.21
N MET A 83 22.93 -6.37 11.01
CA MET A 83 22.22 -6.37 9.73
C MET A 83 23.06 -5.69 8.63
N LEU A 84 23.72 -4.57 8.94
CA LEU A 84 24.57 -3.86 7.99
C LEU A 84 25.82 -4.66 7.59
N GLN A 85 26.37 -5.46 8.52
CA GLN A 85 27.46 -6.39 8.19
C GLN A 85 27.02 -7.43 7.15
N LEU A 86 25.83 -8.01 7.30
CA LEU A 86 25.24 -8.89 6.30
C LEU A 86 24.97 -8.16 4.97
N ALA A 87 24.45 -6.94 5.04
CA ALA A 87 24.18 -6.13 3.85
C ALA A 87 25.44 -5.91 3.02
N ARG A 88 26.56 -5.60 3.68
CA ARG A 88 27.86 -5.41 3.02
C ARG A 88 28.42 -6.71 2.43
N SER A 89 28.23 -7.86 3.09
CA SER A 89 28.71 -9.14 2.55
C SER A 89 27.87 -9.65 1.39
N SER A 90 26.55 -9.59 1.50
CA SER A 90 25.62 -10.17 0.52
C SER A 90 25.50 -9.32 -0.75
N ASN A 91 25.74 -8.01 -0.65
CA ASN A 91 25.56 -7.07 -1.77
C ASN A 91 26.90 -6.53 -2.29
N SER A 92 27.99 -7.31 -2.15
CA SER A 92 29.34 -6.88 -2.52
C SER A 92 29.52 -6.52 -4.01
N LEU A 93 28.60 -6.95 -4.87
CA LEU A 93 28.61 -6.68 -6.31
C LEU A 93 27.81 -5.43 -6.72
N THR A 94 26.97 -4.87 -5.83
CA THR A 94 26.24 -3.63 -6.10
C THR A 94 26.97 -2.44 -5.47
N PRO A 95 27.16 -1.32 -6.19
CA PRO A 95 27.96 -0.21 -5.69
C PRO A 95 27.15 0.68 -4.74
N SER A 96 26.64 0.11 -3.64
CA SER A 96 25.84 0.79 -2.61
C SER A 96 26.61 0.96 -1.30
N SER A 97 26.26 1.99 -0.52
CA SER A 97 26.89 2.26 0.79
C SER A 97 25.92 1.97 1.92
N TYR A 98 26.46 1.52 3.06
CA TYR A 98 25.67 1.16 4.24
C TYR A 98 26.14 1.97 5.44
N VAL A 99 25.22 2.63 6.13
CA VAL A 99 25.49 3.55 7.24
C VAL A 99 24.74 3.10 8.48
N CYS A 100 25.44 3.03 9.62
CA CYS A 100 24.78 2.81 10.91
C CYS A 100 24.18 4.11 11.41
N GLY A 101 22.87 4.15 11.60
CA GLY A 101 22.15 5.36 11.99
C GLY A 101 20.68 5.11 12.30
N ALA A 102 20.10 5.99 13.11
CA ALA A 102 18.67 5.93 13.43
C ALA A 102 17.86 6.70 12.38
N ALA A 103 16.70 6.16 11.98
CA ALA A 103 15.81 6.80 11.02
C ALA A 103 15.27 8.17 11.48
N PHE A 104 15.27 8.43 12.79
CA PHE A 104 14.86 9.70 13.42
C PHE A 104 16.03 10.64 13.74
N SER A 105 17.25 10.31 13.30
CA SER A 105 18.44 11.17 13.39
C SER A 105 19.45 10.75 12.32
N LEU A 106 19.18 11.15 11.07
CA LEU A 106 19.92 10.71 9.90
C LEU A 106 21.25 11.47 9.76
N PRO A 107 22.38 10.77 9.56
CA PRO A 107 23.71 11.38 9.44
C PRO A 107 23.97 11.95 8.03
N PHE A 108 22.96 12.56 7.41
CA PHE A 108 23.04 13.13 6.06
C PHE A 108 22.76 14.63 6.09
N ARG A 109 23.29 15.35 5.11
CA ARG A 109 22.96 16.77 4.92
C ARG A 109 21.52 16.94 4.46
N SER A 110 20.94 18.11 4.71
CA SER A 110 19.63 18.44 4.16
C SER A 110 19.66 18.45 2.62
N HIS A 111 18.54 18.13 1.98
CA HIS A 111 18.37 18.14 0.52
C HIS A 111 19.41 17.31 -0.25
N THR A 112 19.72 16.12 0.26
CA THR A 112 20.70 15.20 -0.35
C THR A 112 20.05 14.23 -1.34
N PHE A 113 18.83 13.76 -1.06
CA PHE A 113 18.21 12.67 -1.82
C PHE A 113 16.96 13.16 -2.55
N ASP A 114 16.84 12.84 -3.83
CA ASP A 114 15.57 13.07 -4.54
C ASP A 114 14.51 12.05 -4.14
N ARG A 115 14.94 10.84 -3.76
CA ARG A 115 14.02 9.75 -3.46
C ARG A 115 14.47 8.96 -2.25
N VAL A 116 13.51 8.70 -1.38
CA VAL A 116 13.67 7.89 -0.18
C VAL A 116 12.70 6.71 -0.29
N ILE A 117 13.16 5.52 0.07
CA ILE A 117 12.27 4.39 0.32
C ILE A 117 12.49 3.84 1.72
N SER A 118 11.51 3.10 2.19
CA SER A 118 11.63 2.30 3.40
C SER A 118 10.72 1.10 3.30
N ILE A 119 11.23 -0.10 3.58
CA ILE A 119 10.42 -1.31 3.54
C ILE A 119 10.34 -1.93 4.93
N SER A 120 9.13 -2.01 5.49
CA SER A 120 8.87 -2.69 6.77
C SER A 120 9.67 -2.13 7.97
N MET A 121 9.87 -0.81 8.05
CA MET A 121 10.60 -0.17 9.18
C MET A 121 9.71 0.64 10.13
N LEU A 122 8.75 1.41 9.62
CA LEU A 122 8.04 2.44 10.42
C LEU A 122 7.30 1.88 11.64
N GLN A 123 6.82 0.63 11.56
CA GLN A 123 6.07 -0.01 12.64
C GLN A 123 6.89 -0.25 13.92
N TRP A 124 8.21 -0.05 13.87
CA TRP A 124 9.11 -0.19 15.02
C TRP A 124 9.24 1.10 15.84
N LEU A 125 8.80 2.23 15.31
CA LEU A 125 9.01 3.55 15.93
C LEU A 125 7.95 3.85 16.99
N SER A 126 8.35 4.52 18.06
CA SER A 126 7.40 5.20 18.95
C SER A 126 6.75 6.41 18.25
N PRO A 127 5.63 6.96 18.75
CA PRO A 127 5.01 8.17 18.21
C PRO A 127 5.99 9.36 18.05
N ASP A 128 6.84 9.59 19.06
CA ASP A 128 7.84 10.66 19.02
C ASP A 128 8.91 10.39 17.96
N GLN A 129 9.38 9.14 17.87
CA GLN A 129 10.35 8.73 16.86
C GLN A 129 9.75 8.77 15.44
N LEU A 130 8.47 8.45 15.28
CA LEU A 130 7.75 8.54 14.01
C LEU A 130 7.71 9.99 13.54
N THR A 131 7.36 10.92 14.43
CA THR A 131 7.37 12.36 14.13
C THR A 131 8.76 12.84 13.71
N GLN A 132 9.79 12.49 14.48
CA GLN A 132 11.18 12.84 14.16
C GLN A 132 11.66 12.19 12.85
N CYS A 133 11.26 10.95 12.57
CA CYS A 133 11.56 10.25 11.33
C CYS A 133 11.01 11.02 10.11
N PHE A 134 9.76 11.49 10.15
CA PHE A 134 9.23 12.29 9.06
C PHE A 134 9.88 13.67 8.95
N MET A 135 10.29 14.29 10.07
CA MET A 135 11.10 15.52 10.02
C MET A 135 12.45 15.29 9.33
N GLU A 136 13.10 14.16 9.60
CA GLU A 136 14.35 13.78 8.94
C GLU A 136 14.14 13.47 7.46
N ILE A 137 13.07 12.76 7.09
CA ILE A 137 12.68 12.54 5.68
C ILE A 137 12.50 13.87 4.96
N ALA A 138 11.72 14.78 5.53
CA ALA A 138 11.48 16.11 4.97
C ALA A 138 12.79 16.90 4.81
N ARG A 139 13.69 16.80 5.80
CA ARG A 139 14.99 17.49 5.80
C ARG A 139 15.93 16.96 4.72
N VAL A 140 16.08 15.64 4.60
CA VAL A 140 17.05 15.03 3.68
C VAL A 140 16.56 14.98 2.23
N LEU A 141 15.24 15.03 2.01
CA LEU A 141 14.69 15.13 0.66
C LEU A 141 15.01 16.48 0.00
N THR A 142 15.30 16.46 -1.29
CA THR A 142 15.32 17.70 -2.10
C THR A 142 13.91 18.30 -2.16
N PRO A 143 13.75 19.61 -2.47
CA PRO A 143 12.42 20.25 -2.51
C PRO A 143 11.41 19.61 -3.48
N ARG A 144 11.89 18.85 -4.48
CA ARG A 144 11.08 18.11 -5.46
C ARG A 144 11.10 16.59 -5.22
N GLY A 145 11.67 16.17 -4.09
CA GLY A 145 11.85 14.77 -3.78
C GLY A 145 10.58 14.12 -3.24
N SER A 146 10.55 12.79 -3.31
CA SER A 146 9.43 11.97 -2.82
C SER A 146 9.94 10.79 -2.00
N ALA A 147 9.17 10.40 -1.00
CA ALA A 147 9.39 9.19 -0.22
C ALA A 147 8.23 8.20 -0.41
N VAL A 148 8.56 6.91 -0.52
CA VAL A 148 7.58 5.81 -0.49
C VAL A 148 7.96 4.81 0.58
N LEU A 149 7.11 4.65 1.58
CA LEU A 149 7.36 3.81 2.74
C LEU A 149 6.34 2.69 2.81
N GLN A 150 6.77 1.43 2.70
CA GLN A 150 5.91 0.29 2.94
C GLN A 150 5.67 0.14 4.44
N VAL A 151 4.40 0.13 4.84
CA VAL A 151 3.96 0.18 6.24
C VAL A 151 2.99 -0.94 6.60
N TYR A 152 2.90 -1.25 7.90
CA TYR A 152 1.89 -2.15 8.48
C TYR A 152 1.06 -1.43 9.55
N PRO A 153 0.10 -0.56 9.16
CA PRO A 153 -0.79 0.07 10.13
C PRO A 153 -1.62 -0.99 10.86
N ILE A 154 -1.84 -0.76 12.15
CA ILE A 154 -2.58 -1.70 13.01
C ILE A 154 -4.08 -1.54 12.73
N ASP A 155 -4.51 -0.29 12.70
CA ASP A 155 -5.87 0.18 12.48
C ASP A 155 -5.83 1.54 11.76
N LEU A 156 -7.01 2.16 11.61
CA LEU A 156 -7.18 3.45 10.96
C LEU A 156 -6.53 4.59 11.76
N ASP A 157 -6.57 4.53 13.09
CA ASP A 157 -5.99 5.58 13.94
C ASP A 157 -4.47 5.61 13.81
N HIS A 158 -3.81 4.45 13.81
CA HIS A 158 -2.38 4.35 13.55
C HIS A 158 -2.01 4.82 12.13
N ALA A 159 -2.86 4.56 11.12
CA ALA A 159 -2.65 5.09 9.78
C ALA A 159 -2.77 6.62 9.74
N ASN A 160 -3.77 7.18 10.43
CA ASN A 160 -3.98 8.62 10.54
C ASN A 160 -2.85 9.32 11.29
N GLU A 161 -2.29 8.69 12.31
CA GLU A 161 -1.09 9.17 13.01
C GLU A 161 0.11 9.30 12.06
N MET A 162 0.38 8.28 11.24
CA MET A 162 1.44 8.33 10.23
C MET A 162 1.20 9.44 9.18
N LEU A 163 -0.04 9.55 8.68
CA LEU A 163 -0.42 10.58 7.72
C LEU A 163 -0.27 11.99 8.33
N ALA A 164 -0.70 12.20 9.56
CA ALA A 164 -0.59 13.49 10.25
C ALA A 164 0.87 13.87 10.52
N ALA A 165 1.70 12.92 10.96
CA ALA A 165 3.12 13.15 11.19
C ALA A 165 3.86 13.52 9.89
N ALA A 166 3.58 12.80 8.80
CA ALA A 166 4.12 13.10 7.48
C ALA A 166 3.66 14.48 6.98
N ALA A 167 2.36 14.76 7.03
CA ALA A 167 1.79 16.02 6.56
C ALA A 167 2.37 17.23 7.30
N LYS A 168 2.54 17.12 8.62
CA LYS A 168 3.14 18.16 9.46
C LYS A 168 4.61 18.41 9.10
N ALA A 169 5.37 17.36 8.79
CA ALA A 169 6.80 17.48 8.50
C ALA A 169 7.08 18.06 7.10
N THR A 170 6.30 17.68 6.08
CA THR A 170 6.55 18.07 4.69
C THR A 170 5.67 19.20 4.19
N ASN A 171 4.68 19.63 4.99
CA ASN A 171 3.64 20.56 4.55
C ASN A 171 3.01 20.10 3.21
N SER A 172 2.83 18.79 3.05
CA SER A 172 2.24 18.15 1.87
C SER A 172 1.01 17.32 2.25
N SER A 173 0.31 16.80 1.26
CA SER A 173 -0.77 15.82 1.47
C SER A 173 -0.25 14.40 1.24
N PRO A 174 0.24 13.70 2.28
CA PRO A 174 0.66 12.31 2.15
C PRO A 174 -0.55 11.41 1.85
N VAL A 175 -0.30 10.31 1.14
CA VAL A 175 -1.36 9.40 0.67
C VAL A 175 -1.02 7.97 1.06
N LEU A 176 -2.00 7.25 1.59
CA LEU A 176 -1.88 5.82 1.82
C LEU A 176 -2.39 5.05 0.59
N VAL A 177 -1.51 4.21 0.03
CA VAL A 177 -1.72 3.49 -1.22
C VAL A 177 -1.76 1.99 -0.94
N ALA A 178 -2.81 1.32 -1.40
CA ALA A 178 -2.97 -0.13 -1.36
C ALA A 178 -2.57 -0.79 -2.70
N ASP A 179 -1.81 -1.88 -2.64
CA ASP A 179 -1.56 -2.79 -3.77
C ASP A 179 -1.40 -4.25 -3.29
N PHE A 180 -1.29 -5.18 -4.23
CA PHE A 180 -1.17 -6.62 -4.04
C PHE A 180 0.08 -7.10 -4.79
N PRO A 181 1.29 -6.76 -4.29
CA PRO A 181 2.54 -7.03 -5.01
C PRO A 181 2.87 -8.52 -5.05
N HIS A 182 2.37 -9.30 -4.10
CA HIS A 182 2.56 -10.74 -4.03
C HIS A 182 1.43 -11.49 -4.77
N PRO A 183 1.62 -12.75 -5.18
CA PRO A 183 0.57 -13.55 -5.81
C PRO A 183 -0.66 -13.83 -4.94
N ASN A 184 -0.58 -13.58 -3.63
CA ASN A 184 -1.70 -13.72 -2.71
C ASN A 184 -2.55 -12.43 -2.69
N SER A 185 -3.82 -12.56 -2.32
CA SER A 185 -4.74 -11.43 -2.21
C SER A 185 -4.54 -10.59 -0.94
N ALA A 186 -3.34 -10.60 -0.34
CA ALA A 186 -3.08 -9.86 0.89
C ALA A 186 -2.57 -8.44 0.54
N VAL A 187 -3.41 -7.45 0.82
CA VAL A 187 -3.10 -6.02 0.67
C VAL A 187 -1.78 -5.67 1.36
N LYS A 188 -0.98 -4.84 0.69
CA LYS A 188 0.19 -4.15 1.23
C LYS A 188 -0.03 -2.64 1.13
N TRP A 189 0.45 -1.93 2.14
CA TRP A 189 0.22 -0.50 2.28
C TRP A 189 1.52 0.27 2.10
N PHE A 190 1.44 1.35 1.34
CA PHE A 190 2.55 2.25 1.04
C PHE A 190 2.13 3.67 1.35
N LEU A 191 2.85 4.32 2.26
CA LEU A 191 2.70 5.74 2.54
C LEU A 191 3.57 6.52 1.55
N CYS A 192 2.93 7.30 0.70
CA CYS A 192 3.58 8.14 -0.29
C CYS A 192 3.61 9.59 0.20
N VAL A 193 4.79 10.20 0.21
CA VAL A 193 5.04 11.53 0.74
C VAL A 193 5.84 12.33 -0.27
N ASP A 194 5.49 13.59 -0.51
CA ASP A 194 6.31 14.52 -1.28
C ASP A 194 6.95 15.53 -0.32
N ALA A 195 8.16 16.00 -0.62
CA ALA A 195 8.92 16.90 0.26
C ALA A 195 8.24 18.26 0.48
N CYS A 196 7.41 18.70 -0.46
CA CYS A 196 6.66 19.94 -0.42
C CYS A 196 5.31 19.75 -1.15
N ALA A 197 4.33 20.58 -0.81
CA ALA A 197 3.07 20.64 -1.53
C ALA A 197 3.30 20.85 -3.04
N SER A 198 2.92 19.86 -3.83
CA SER A 198 2.79 19.99 -5.28
C SER A 198 1.31 20.22 -5.64
N PRO A 199 0.99 20.89 -6.77
CA PRO A 199 -0.40 21.01 -7.23
C PRO A 199 -1.10 19.65 -7.41
N LEU A 200 -0.31 18.60 -7.71
CA LEU A 200 -0.78 17.23 -7.77
C LEU A 200 -1.17 16.71 -6.38
N SER A 201 -0.38 16.99 -5.34
CA SER A 201 -0.61 16.48 -3.98
C SER A 201 -1.96 16.92 -3.38
N SER A 202 -2.42 18.14 -3.67
CA SER A 202 -3.70 18.66 -3.16
C SER A 202 -4.94 17.98 -3.77
N ALA A 203 -4.81 17.27 -4.90
CA ALA A 203 -5.94 16.63 -5.57
C ALA A 203 -6.32 15.25 -4.99
N PHE A 204 -5.49 14.68 -4.09
CA PHE A 204 -5.66 13.29 -3.64
C PHE A 204 -6.53 13.10 -2.40
N GLY A 205 -6.94 14.18 -1.71
CA GLY A 205 -7.69 14.12 -0.44
C GLY A 205 -9.05 13.39 -0.49
N HIS A 206 -9.55 13.08 -1.68
CA HIS A 206 -10.83 12.40 -1.90
C HIS A 206 -10.72 11.12 -2.76
N ASP A 207 -9.50 10.71 -3.14
CA ASP A 207 -9.27 9.63 -4.09
C ASP A 207 -9.41 8.23 -3.43
N LYS A 208 -10.61 7.88 -2.98
CA LYS A 208 -10.89 6.60 -2.32
C LYS A 208 -10.99 5.45 -3.33
N CYS A 209 -10.72 4.24 -2.86
CA CYS A 209 -10.92 3.01 -3.64
C CYS A 209 -11.45 1.88 -2.74
N PRO A 210 -12.40 1.05 -3.21
CA PRO A 210 -12.90 -0.09 -2.42
C PRO A 210 -11.82 -1.06 -1.96
N LEU A 211 -10.79 -1.24 -2.78
CA LEU A 211 -9.63 -2.09 -2.45
C LEU A 211 -8.80 -1.52 -1.30
N ALA A 212 -8.89 -0.20 -1.06
CA ALA A 212 -8.19 0.53 -0.01
C ALA A 212 -9.12 1.03 1.11
N ARG A 213 -10.38 0.58 1.16
CA ARG A 213 -11.40 1.10 2.09
C ARG A 213 -11.04 0.95 3.57
N ARG A 214 -10.20 -0.02 3.92
CA ARG A 214 -9.89 -0.35 5.33
C ARG A 214 -9.18 0.79 6.05
N LEU A 215 -8.33 1.53 5.36
CA LEU A 215 -7.52 2.61 5.93
C LEU A 215 -7.77 3.94 5.22
N ASP A 216 -8.97 4.07 4.64
CA ASP A 216 -9.43 5.26 3.91
C ASP A 216 -8.44 5.78 2.84
N GLY A 217 -7.72 4.86 2.19
CA GLY A 217 -6.68 5.17 1.22
C GLY A 217 -7.14 5.08 -0.24
N THR A 218 -6.15 5.14 -1.13
CA THR A 218 -6.32 4.92 -2.57
C THR A 218 -5.68 3.63 -3.03
N CYS A 219 -6.00 3.14 -4.23
CA CYS A 219 -5.28 2.02 -4.81
C CYS A 219 -4.12 2.50 -5.68
N ALA A 220 -3.08 1.67 -5.83
CA ALA A 220 -1.92 2.04 -6.63
C ALA A 220 -2.24 2.34 -8.10
N TYR A 221 -3.26 1.70 -8.69
CA TYR A 221 -3.70 2.03 -10.05
C TYR A 221 -4.14 3.49 -10.16
N ARG A 222 -5.05 3.95 -9.27
CA ARG A 222 -5.56 5.33 -9.27
C ARG A 222 -4.45 6.32 -8.97
N TYR A 223 -3.61 6.00 -7.98
CA TYR A 223 -2.45 6.80 -7.62
C TYR A 223 -1.47 6.99 -8.80
N ARG A 224 -1.12 5.90 -9.49
CA ARG A 224 -0.23 5.93 -10.66
C ARG A 224 -0.84 6.71 -11.81
N HIS A 225 -2.10 6.46 -12.13
CA HIS A 225 -2.83 7.16 -13.19
C HIS A 225 -2.77 8.69 -13.03
N ARG A 226 -3.07 9.20 -11.83
CA ARG A 226 -3.04 10.64 -11.52
C ARG A 226 -1.66 11.27 -11.66
N ARG A 227 -0.59 10.48 -11.50
CA ARG A 227 0.80 10.93 -11.64
C ARG A 227 1.39 10.66 -13.03
N GLY A 228 0.59 10.17 -13.98
CA GLY A 228 1.08 9.79 -15.31
C GLY A 228 2.07 8.63 -15.27
N LEU A 229 1.98 7.76 -14.25
CA LEU A 229 2.76 6.55 -14.10
C LEU A 229 2.05 5.36 -14.76
N GLU A 230 2.84 4.36 -15.18
CA GLU A 230 2.32 3.10 -15.73
C GLU A 230 1.32 2.43 -14.79
N TYR A 231 0.17 1.99 -15.30
CA TYR A 231 -0.96 1.53 -14.48
C TYR A 231 -0.68 0.27 -13.62
N GLY A 232 0.33 -0.53 -13.99
CA GLY A 232 0.67 -1.78 -13.29
C GLY A 232 -0.38 -2.88 -13.46
N ARG A 233 -0.32 -3.92 -12.59
CA ARG A 233 -1.15 -5.14 -12.70
C ARG A 233 -2.48 -5.12 -11.93
N LEU A 234 -2.78 -4.03 -11.23
CA LEU A 234 -3.86 -3.99 -10.23
C LEU A 234 -5.29 -4.05 -10.82
N LEU A 235 -5.44 -3.92 -12.14
CA LEU A 235 -6.73 -4.07 -12.83
C LEU A 235 -7.43 -5.40 -12.52
N HIS A 236 -6.66 -6.48 -12.35
CA HIS A 236 -7.20 -7.79 -12.01
C HIS A 236 -8.05 -7.74 -10.73
N GLU A 237 -7.54 -7.10 -9.67
CA GLU A 237 -8.24 -7.00 -8.38
C GLU A 237 -9.48 -6.12 -8.46
N HIS A 238 -9.47 -5.07 -9.31
CA HIS A 238 -10.66 -4.25 -9.56
C HIS A 238 -11.76 -5.09 -10.22
N VAL A 239 -11.40 -5.89 -11.22
CA VAL A 239 -12.32 -6.81 -11.92
C VAL A 239 -12.86 -7.87 -10.97
N GLN A 240 -12.02 -8.49 -10.14
CA GLN A 240 -12.47 -9.48 -9.15
C GLN A 240 -13.45 -8.86 -8.15
N TYR A 241 -13.13 -7.69 -7.60
CA TYR A 241 -14.02 -6.99 -6.69
C TYR A 241 -15.37 -6.66 -7.35
N ALA A 242 -15.36 -6.10 -8.56
CA ALA A 242 -16.55 -5.79 -9.33
C ALA A 242 -17.41 -7.04 -9.59
N TRP A 243 -16.77 -8.16 -9.95
CA TRP A 243 -17.46 -9.43 -10.14
C TRP A 243 -18.10 -9.97 -8.85
N HIS A 244 -17.39 -9.88 -7.73
CA HIS A 244 -17.93 -10.26 -6.43
C HIS A 244 -19.11 -9.37 -6.02
N ALA A 245 -19.02 -8.06 -6.23
CA ALA A 245 -20.12 -7.12 -5.99
C ALA A 245 -21.33 -7.44 -6.86
N TYR A 246 -21.13 -7.64 -8.17
CA TYR A 246 -22.19 -8.04 -9.11
C TYR A 246 -22.93 -9.30 -8.67
N ARG A 247 -22.18 -10.37 -8.37
CA ARG A 247 -22.79 -11.63 -7.89
C ARG A 247 -23.52 -11.48 -6.57
N LYS A 248 -23.04 -10.61 -5.68
CA LYS A 248 -23.66 -10.33 -4.39
C LYS A 248 -25.00 -9.60 -4.58
N VAL A 249 -25.00 -8.51 -5.36
CA VAL A 249 -26.21 -7.72 -5.67
C VAL A 249 -27.25 -8.53 -6.43
N LYS A 250 -26.85 -9.31 -7.45
CA LYS A 250 -27.77 -10.14 -8.24
C LYS A 250 -28.49 -11.17 -7.37
N ARG A 251 -27.79 -11.78 -6.40
CA ARG A 251 -28.40 -12.74 -5.47
C ARG A 251 -29.38 -12.08 -4.51
N ASP A 252 -29.06 -10.87 -4.03
CA ASP A 252 -29.91 -10.08 -3.14
C ASP A 252 -31.23 -9.71 -3.83
N MET A 253 -31.16 -9.25 -5.08
CA MET A 253 -32.35 -8.97 -5.91
C MET A 253 -33.22 -10.22 -6.14
N GLN A 254 -32.60 -11.36 -6.46
CA GLN A 254 -33.31 -12.63 -6.65
C GLN A 254 -33.96 -13.17 -5.37
N TRP A 255 -33.37 -12.88 -4.21
CA TRP A 255 -33.92 -13.25 -2.91
C TRP A 255 -35.16 -12.42 -2.57
N HIS A 256 -35.06 -11.09 -2.67
CA HIS A 256 -36.19 -10.20 -2.41
C HIS A 256 -37.34 -10.38 -3.41
N GLY A 257 -37.03 -10.73 -4.66
CA GLY A 257 -38.06 -11.10 -5.65
C GLY A 257 -38.82 -12.40 -5.32
N ARG A 258 -38.25 -13.32 -4.53
CA ARG A 258 -38.96 -14.51 -4.02
C ARG A 258 -39.79 -14.20 -2.78
N GLU A 259 -39.28 -13.36 -1.88
CA GLU A 259 -40.03 -12.92 -0.69
C GLU A 259 -41.29 -12.13 -1.05
N SER A 260 -41.28 -11.34 -2.14
CA SER A 260 -42.48 -10.66 -2.63
C SER A 260 -43.55 -11.59 -3.21
N HIS A 261 -43.21 -12.85 -3.52
CA HIS A 261 -44.13 -13.86 -4.04
C HIS A 261 -44.64 -14.85 -2.97
N GLU A 262 -43.96 -14.98 -1.82
CA GLU A 262 -44.35 -15.87 -0.70
C GLU A 262 -44.88 -15.08 0.50
N SER A 263 -45.99 -14.34 0.33
CA SER A 263 -46.72 -13.75 1.45
C SER A 263 -47.54 -14.82 2.19
N GLY A 264 -46.91 -15.61 3.08
CA GLY A 264 -47.69 -16.58 3.88
C GLY A 264 -46.98 -17.42 4.94
N ALA A 265 -45.66 -17.55 4.97
CA ALA A 265 -44.98 -18.43 5.94
C ALA A 265 -44.21 -17.66 7.03
N ALA A 266 -44.29 -18.15 8.27
CA ALA A 266 -43.73 -17.53 9.47
C ALA A 266 -42.21 -17.28 9.36
N LYS A 267 -41.80 -16.07 9.75
CA LYS A 267 -40.42 -15.57 9.66
C LYS A 267 -39.47 -16.37 10.56
N ALA A 268 -38.59 -17.18 9.98
CA ALA A 268 -37.45 -17.72 10.69
C ALA A 268 -36.42 -16.61 10.96
N ALA A 269 -35.89 -16.53 12.18
CA ALA A 269 -34.90 -15.53 12.55
C ALA A 269 -33.61 -15.69 11.72
N PRO A 270 -33.00 -14.59 11.23
CA PRO A 270 -31.84 -14.66 10.36
C PRO A 270 -30.64 -15.27 11.11
N THR A 271 -30.04 -16.31 10.53
CA THR A 271 -28.84 -16.98 11.07
C THR A 271 -27.64 -16.03 11.06
N ARG A 272 -26.60 -16.34 11.84
CA ARG A 272 -25.36 -15.53 11.95
C ARG A 272 -24.69 -15.24 10.60
N HIS A 273 -24.89 -16.11 9.59
CA HIS A 273 -24.46 -15.93 8.20
C HIS A 273 -25.18 -14.83 7.42
N HIS A 274 -26.29 -14.27 7.90
CA HIS A 274 -26.98 -13.16 7.24
C HIS A 274 -26.24 -11.82 7.35
N LYS A 275 -25.44 -11.61 8.41
CA LYS A 275 -24.70 -10.35 8.60
C LYS A 275 -23.60 -10.12 7.55
N GLU A 276 -23.04 -11.20 6.99
CA GLU A 276 -22.04 -11.14 5.90
C GLU A 276 -22.66 -10.91 4.51
N ARG A 277 -24.00 -10.98 4.39
CA ARG A 277 -24.72 -10.89 3.10
C ARG A 277 -25.20 -9.49 2.73
N ARG A 278 -25.17 -8.52 3.66
CA ARG A 278 -25.67 -7.15 3.41
C ARG A 278 -24.94 -6.52 2.22
N VAL A 279 -25.67 -6.20 1.15
CA VAL A 279 -25.19 -5.35 0.06
C VAL A 279 -24.96 -3.94 0.61
N PHE A 280 -23.78 -3.38 0.39
CA PHE A 280 -23.50 -2.00 0.76
C PHE A 280 -24.03 -1.03 -0.32
N PRO A 281 -24.50 0.18 0.04
CA PRO A 281 -25.01 1.14 -0.94
C PRO A 281 -24.06 1.41 -2.11
N ASN A 282 -22.76 1.50 -1.84
CA ASN A 282 -21.76 1.71 -2.89
C ASN A 282 -21.57 0.47 -3.79
N GLU A 283 -21.78 -0.74 -3.28
CA GLU A 283 -21.75 -1.97 -4.10
C GLU A 283 -22.96 -2.01 -5.05
N ALA A 284 -24.15 -1.62 -4.57
CA ALA A 284 -25.35 -1.54 -5.40
C ALA A 284 -25.18 -0.48 -6.51
N ARG A 285 -24.70 0.72 -6.16
CA ARG A 285 -24.40 1.78 -7.13
C ARG A 285 -23.36 1.35 -8.16
N LEU A 286 -22.30 0.66 -7.71
CA LEU A 286 -21.25 0.14 -8.60
C LEU A 286 -21.86 -0.82 -9.62
N VAL A 287 -22.67 -1.77 -9.15
CA VAL A 287 -23.29 -2.77 -10.02
C VAL A 287 -24.25 -2.13 -11.03
N HIS A 288 -25.05 -1.15 -10.61
CA HIS A 288 -25.93 -0.41 -11.52
C HIS A 288 -25.15 0.23 -12.67
N ARG A 289 -24.11 1.00 -12.34
CA ARG A 289 -23.27 1.67 -13.34
C ARG A 289 -22.54 0.69 -14.24
N LEU A 290 -22.03 -0.42 -13.71
CA LEU A 290 -21.40 -1.46 -14.52
C LEU A 290 -22.37 -2.04 -15.56
N VAL A 291 -23.65 -2.23 -15.21
CA VAL A 291 -24.66 -2.77 -16.14
C VAL A 291 -25.05 -1.73 -17.19
N GLU A 292 -25.10 -0.45 -16.84
CA GLU A 292 -25.45 0.63 -17.77
C GLU A 292 -24.32 0.99 -18.74
N GLU A 293 -23.07 1.01 -18.27
CA GLU A 293 -21.94 1.59 -19.00
C GLU A 293 -21.11 0.54 -19.77
N LEU A 294 -21.20 -0.75 -19.41
CA LEU A 294 -20.42 -1.80 -20.08
C LEU A 294 -21.21 -2.50 -21.19
N PRO A 295 -20.58 -2.77 -22.35
CA PRO A 295 -21.21 -3.56 -23.40
C PRO A 295 -21.42 -5.00 -22.90
N THR A 296 -22.69 -5.44 -22.84
CA THR A 296 -23.05 -6.82 -22.49
C THR A 296 -23.06 -7.69 -23.74
N THR A 297 -22.38 -8.84 -23.69
CA THR A 297 -22.38 -9.80 -24.81
C THR A 297 -23.69 -10.57 -24.98
N ASN A 298 -24.57 -10.59 -23.97
CA ASN A 298 -25.84 -11.31 -23.97
C ASN A 298 -26.92 -10.61 -23.12
N ASP A 299 -28.20 -10.89 -23.39
CA ASP A 299 -29.37 -10.44 -22.60
C ASP A 299 -29.45 -11.02 -21.17
N THR A 300 -28.51 -11.90 -20.79
CA THR A 300 -28.52 -12.60 -19.49
C THR A 300 -27.77 -11.85 -18.37
N GLY A 301 -27.23 -10.67 -18.69
CA GLY A 301 -26.49 -9.76 -17.81
C GLY A 301 -24.97 -9.93 -17.90
N LEU A 302 -24.23 -9.15 -17.10
CA LEU A 302 -22.76 -9.15 -17.09
C LEU A 302 -22.14 -10.50 -16.74
N THR A 303 -21.09 -10.86 -17.47
CA THR A 303 -20.21 -11.99 -17.21
C THR A 303 -18.84 -11.53 -16.70
N LEU A 304 -18.05 -12.45 -16.14
CA LEU A 304 -16.68 -12.15 -15.73
C LEU A 304 -15.79 -11.77 -16.94
N ASP A 305 -16.05 -12.34 -18.11
CA ASP A 305 -15.26 -12.06 -19.30
C ASP A 305 -15.58 -10.68 -19.88
N ASP A 306 -16.83 -10.20 -19.78
CA ASP A 306 -17.19 -8.80 -20.08
C ASP A 306 -16.39 -7.84 -19.19
N LEU A 307 -16.28 -8.12 -17.89
CA LEU A 307 -15.52 -7.30 -16.96
C LEU A 307 -14.01 -7.32 -17.25
N LYS A 308 -13.45 -8.49 -17.60
CA LYS A 308 -12.03 -8.61 -17.98
C LYS A 308 -11.71 -7.86 -19.26
N ALA A 309 -12.59 -7.96 -20.28
CA ALA A 309 -12.43 -7.26 -21.55
C ALA A 309 -12.45 -5.73 -21.37
N ASN A 310 -13.16 -5.25 -20.35
CA ASN A 310 -13.32 -3.82 -20.04
C ASN A 310 -12.63 -3.41 -18.73
N ALA A 311 -11.52 -4.07 -18.36
CA ALA A 311 -10.93 -3.92 -17.02
C ALA A 311 -10.59 -2.47 -16.61
N LYS A 312 -10.12 -1.63 -17.55
CA LYS A 312 -9.84 -0.20 -17.30
C LYS A 312 -11.11 0.56 -16.96
N THR A 313 -12.15 0.43 -17.80
CA THR A 313 -13.46 1.04 -17.59
C THR A 313 -14.08 0.58 -16.26
N VAL A 314 -13.93 -0.70 -15.90
CA VAL A 314 -14.36 -1.22 -14.58
C VAL A 314 -13.67 -0.48 -13.44
N ALA A 315 -12.36 -0.26 -13.52
CA ALA A 315 -11.62 0.47 -12.49
C ALA A 315 -12.07 1.95 -12.41
N GLU A 316 -12.28 2.61 -13.55
CA GLU A 316 -12.76 3.99 -13.64
C GLU A 316 -14.16 4.16 -13.05
N ILE A 317 -15.11 3.31 -13.43
CA ILE A 317 -16.46 3.26 -12.85
C ILE A 317 -16.37 3.05 -11.35
N MET A 318 -15.51 2.12 -10.90
CA MET A 318 -15.34 1.85 -9.48
C MET A 318 -14.80 3.06 -8.71
N HIS A 319 -13.80 3.76 -9.26
CA HIS A 319 -13.23 4.98 -8.66
C HIS A 319 -14.21 6.14 -8.62
N ALA A 320 -15.01 6.32 -9.67
CA ALA A 320 -16.04 7.37 -9.74
C ALA A 320 -17.27 7.05 -8.88
N THR A 321 -17.53 5.78 -8.57
CA THR A 321 -18.65 5.39 -7.70
C THR A 321 -18.32 5.53 -6.22
N PHE A 322 -17.04 5.39 -5.87
CA PHE A 322 -16.55 5.38 -4.49
C PHE A 322 -15.97 6.72 -4.05
N GLU A 323 -16.55 7.82 -4.50
CA GLU A 323 -16.30 9.14 -3.90
C GLU A 323 -17.08 9.23 -2.58
N SER A 324 -16.53 9.96 -1.60
CA SER A 324 -17.15 10.09 -0.27
C SER A 324 -18.61 10.49 -0.41
N LEU A 325 -19.52 9.68 0.15
CA LEU A 325 -20.85 10.16 0.46
C LEU A 325 -20.66 11.36 1.38
N GLU A 326 -21.09 12.54 0.92
CA GLU A 326 -21.24 13.74 1.75
C GLU A 326 -22.14 13.45 2.95
#